data_AF-A0A2V8DHI6-F1
#
_entry.id   AF-A0A2V8DHI6-F1
#
_cell.length_a   1.000
_cell.length_b   1.000
_cell.length_c   1.000
_cell.angle_alpha   90.00
_cell.angle_beta   90.00
_cell.angle_gamma   90.00
#
_symmetry.space_group_name_H-M   'P 1'
#
loop_
_entity.id
_entity.type
_entity.pdbx_description
1 polymer ?
#
loop_
_entity_poly.entity_id
_entity_poly.type
_entity_poly.pdbx_seq_one_letter_code
_entity_poly.pdbx_strand_id
1 'polypeptide(L)'
;MSWSLLRNRLADILRGAALVGYERELRQQTAELNDLFLLLCFMEATALPNPATLYLLEVYPYLLEQFHEWHRRMGIEHSPLDGLPCC
;
A
#
# COMPACT_ATOMS: atom_id res chain seq x y z
N MET A 1 -4.98 36.96 29.76
CA MET A 1 -4.31 35.89 28.99
C MET A 1 -4.95 34.56 29.39
N SER A 2 -5.72 33.92 28.52
CA SER A 2 -6.54 32.76 28.88
C SER A 2 -5.69 31.48 28.95
N TRP A 3 -5.56 30.92 30.16
CA TRP A 3 -4.78 29.71 30.45
C TRP A 3 -5.24 28.45 29.71
N SER A 4 -6.52 28.36 29.36
CA SER A 4 -7.06 27.21 28.61
C SER A 4 -6.57 27.19 27.16
N LEU A 5 -6.43 28.35 26.53
CA LEU A 5 -5.90 28.46 25.17
C LEU A 5 -4.41 28.07 25.11
N LEU A 6 -3.64 28.44 26.13
CA LEU A 6 -2.22 28.10 26.20
C LEU A 6 -2.01 26.60 26.40
N ARG A 7 -2.83 25.97 27.27
CA ARG A 7 -2.83 24.51 27.47
C ARG A 7 -3.18 23.75 26.20
N ASN A 8 -4.21 24.18 25.48
CA ASN A 8 -4.64 23.50 24.25
C ASN A 8 -3.57 23.61 23.16
N ARG A 9 -2.98 24.79 22.96
CA ARG A 9 -1.87 24.98 22.00
C ARG A 9 -0.66 24.11 22.32
N LEU A 10 -0.27 24.01 23.58
CA LEU A 10 0.83 23.12 23.98
C LEU A 10 0.49 21.65 23.74
N ALA A 11 -0.75 21.24 24.03
CA ALA A 11 -1.20 19.88 23.76
C ALA A 11 -1.17 19.55 22.26
N ASP A 12 -1.57 20.49 21.40
CA ASP A 12 -1.54 20.31 19.95
C ASP A 12 -0.11 20.22 19.41
N ILE A 13 0.81 21.04 19.94
CA ILE A 13 2.25 20.97 19.59
C ILE A 13 2.84 19.63 19.99
N LEU A 14 2.55 19.13 21.19
CA LEU A 14 3.07 17.84 21.67
C LEU A 14 2.51 16.67 20.86
N ARG A 15 1.22 16.70 20.50
CA ARG A 15 0.63 15.69 19.60
C ARG A 15 1.27 15.73 18.22
N GLY A 16 1.45 16.93 17.65
CA GLY A 16 2.12 17.11 16.37
C GLY A 16 3.55 16.57 16.41
N ALA A 17 4.31 16.88 17.46
CA ALA A 17 5.67 16.39 17.64
C ALA A 17 5.74 14.85 17.77
N ALA A 18 4.76 14.23 18.44
CA ALA A 18 4.70 12.77 18.58
C ALA A 18 4.36 12.06 17.26
N LEU A 19 3.46 12.64 16.44
CA LEU A 19 2.98 12.00 15.22
C LEU A 19 3.84 12.28 13.99
N VAL A 20 4.66 13.35 14.00
CA VAL A 20 5.42 13.77 12.81
C VAL A 20 6.35 12.69 12.26
N GLY A 21 6.93 11.86 13.14
CA GLY A 21 7.78 10.74 12.74
C GLY A 21 7.00 9.67 11.99
N TYR A 22 5.84 9.29 12.53
CA TYR A 22 4.95 8.31 11.92
C TYR A 22 4.40 8.78 10.57
N GLU A 23 3.95 10.04 10.48
CA GLU A 23 3.50 10.59 9.20
C GLU A 23 4.61 10.62 8.15
N ARG A 24 5.85 10.91 8.56
CA ARG A 24 7.00 10.91 7.65
C ARG A 24 7.27 9.50 7.12
N GLU A 25 7.24 8.50 7.99
CA GLU A 25 7.43 7.10 7.62
C GLU A 25 6.33 6.62 6.66
N LEU A 26 5.06 6.93 6.96
CA LEU A 26 3.94 6.61 6.07
C LEU A 26 4.10 7.24 4.68
N ARG A 27 4.50 8.52 4.62
CA ARG A 27 4.75 9.20 3.33
C ARG A 27 5.86 8.53 2.55
N GLN A 28 6.94 8.11 3.23
CA GLN A 28 8.06 7.40 2.61
C GLN A 28 7.60 6.04 2.04
N GLN A 29 6.91 5.23 2.84
CA GLN A 29 6.39 3.93 2.40
C GLN A 29 5.41 4.06 1.23
N THR A 30 4.57 5.10 1.24
CA THR A 30 3.63 5.37 0.14
C THR A 30 4.37 5.73 -1.15
N ALA A 31 5.43 6.54 -1.06
CA ALA A 31 6.25 6.89 -2.21
C ALA A 31 6.97 5.65 -2.78
N GLU A 32 7.57 4.83 -1.92
CA GLU A 32 8.24 3.58 -2.32
C GLU A 32 7.28 2.60 -3.00
N LEU A 33 6.06 2.44 -2.46
CA LEU A 33 5.03 1.61 -3.04
C LEU A 33 4.57 2.13 -4.41
N ASN A 34 4.41 3.45 -4.54
CA ASN A 34 4.04 4.07 -5.80
C ASN A 34 5.13 3.94 -6.86
N ASP A 35 6.40 4.14 -6.50
CA ASP A 35 7.53 3.98 -7.40
C ASP A 35 7.68 2.53 -7.86
N LEU A 36 7.48 1.56 -6.96
CA LEU A 36 7.43 0.15 -7.30
C LEU A 36 6.29 -0.14 -8.29
N PHE A 37 5.07 0.36 -8.01
CA PHE A 37 3.93 0.18 -8.90
C PHE A 37 4.21 0.73 -10.31
N LEU A 38 4.73 1.97 -10.40
CA LEU A 38 5.08 2.59 -11.67
C LEU A 38 6.17 1.83 -12.42
N LEU A 39 7.19 1.32 -11.71
CA LEU A 39 8.21 0.47 -12.29
C LEU A 39 7.59 -0.80 -12.89
N LEU A 40 6.72 -1.49 -12.15
CA LEU A 40 6.06 -2.69 -12.65
C LEU A 40 5.21 -2.40 -13.90
N CYS A 41 4.45 -1.31 -13.91
CA CYS A 41 3.69 -0.88 -15.10
C CYS A 41 4.60 -0.56 -16.29
N PHE A 42 5.75 0.08 -16.06
CA PHE A 42 6.73 0.37 -17.11
C PHE A 42 7.35 -0.89 -17.70
N MET A 43 7.68 -1.87 -16.84
CA MET A 43 8.19 -3.17 -17.28
C MET A 43 7.17 -3.89 -18.17
N GLU A 44 5.90 -3.89 -17.78
CA GLU A 44 4.80 -4.45 -18.58
C GLU A 44 4.69 -3.74 -19.94
N ALA A 45 4.69 -2.40 -19.95
CA ALA A 45 4.58 -1.60 -21.16
C ALA A 45 5.76 -1.78 -22.12
N THR A 46 6.96 -2.06 -21.59
CA THR A 46 8.20 -2.29 -22.37
C THR A 46 8.46 -3.76 -22.66
N ALA A 47 7.57 -4.67 -22.24
CA ALA A 47 7.73 -6.12 -22.31
C ALA A 47 9.01 -6.65 -21.63
N LEU A 48 9.55 -5.90 -20.65
CA LEU A 48 10.66 -6.35 -19.83
C LEU A 48 10.13 -7.34 -18.78
N PRO A 49 10.71 -8.54 -18.64
CA PRO A 49 10.20 -9.53 -17.69
C PRO A 49 10.34 -9.00 -16.27
N ASN A 50 9.21 -8.93 -15.55
CA ASN A 50 9.21 -8.64 -14.13
C ASN A 50 9.88 -9.79 -13.36
N PRO A 51 10.93 -9.55 -12.55
CA PRO A 51 11.59 -10.60 -11.77
C PRO A 51 10.62 -11.31 -10.82
N ALA A 52 9.59 -10.62 -10.34
CA ALA A 52 8.53 -11.21 -9.53
C ALA A 52 7.85 -12.37 -10.26
N THR A 53 7.62 -12.26 -11.57
CA THR A 53 6.89 -13.27 -12.36
C THR A 53 7.64 -14.61 -12.46
N LEU A 54 8.98 -14.58 -12.55
CA LEU A 54 9.78 -15.80 -12.71
C LEU A 54 10.17 -16.44 -11.38
N TYR A 55 10.40 -15.66 -10.33
CA TYR A 55 10.94 -16.18 -9.07
C TYR A 55 9.86 -16.47 -8.00
N LEU A 56 8.63 -15.96 -8.15
CA LEU A 56 7.57 -16.13 -7.13
C LEU A 56 6.60 -17.27 -7.40
N LEU A 57 6.91 -18.20 -8.31
CA LEU A 57 6.07 -19.38 -8.58
C LEU A 57 5.79 -20.20 -7.31
N GLU A 58 6.75 -20.27 -6.37
CA GLU A 58 6.57 -20.97 -5.08
C GLU A 58 5.73 -20.17 -4.08
N VAL A 59 5.69 -18.84 -4.22
CA VAL A 59 4.95 -17.92 -3.34
C VAL A 59 3.50 -17.73 -3.83
N TYR A 60 3.22 -18.20 -5.04
CA TYR A 60 1.94 -18.08 -5.72
C TYR A 60 0.70 -18.47 -4.88
N PRO A 61 0.71 -19.57 -4.08
CA PRO A 61 -0.43 -19.93 -3.24
C PRO A 61 -0.78 -18.85 -2.19
N TYR A 62 0.24 -18.19 -1.62
CA TYR A 62 0.04 -17.13 -0.63
C TYR A 62 -0.46 -15.84 -1.27
N LEU A 63 -0.07 -15.57 -2.52
CA LEU A 63 -0.56 -14.41 -3.28
C LEU A 63 -2.03 -14.56 -3.68
N LEU A 64 -2.52 -15.79 -3.89
CA LEU A 64 -3.92 -16.08 -4.20
C LEU A 64 -4.87 -15.67 -3.07
N GLU A 65 -4.50 -15.91 -1.81
CA GLU A 65 -5.29 -15.47 -0.65
C GLU A 65 -5.37 -13.94 -0.57
N GLN A 66 -4.23 -13.26 -0.76
CA GLN A 66 -4.16 -11.81 -0.76
C GLN A 66 -4.94 -11.19 -1.94
N PHE A 67 -4.90 -11.85 -3.10
CA PHE A 67 -5.71 -11.48 -4.26
C PHE A 67 -7.21 -11.61 -3.95
N HIS A 68 -7.62 -12.68 -3.27
CA HIS A 68 -9.01 -12.86 -2.84
C HIS A 68 -9.50 -11.77 -1.88
N GLU A 69 -8.65 -11.29 -0.98
CA GLU A 69 -9.01 -10.16 -0.12
C GLU A 69 -9.04 -8.84 -0.89
N TRP A 70 -8.12 -8.66 -1.85
CA TRP A 70 -8.05 -7.46 -2.67
C TRP A 70 -9.26 -7.29 -3.60
N HIS A 71 -9.59 -8.28 -4.44
CA HIS A 71 -10.69 -8.13 -5.41
C HIS A 71 -12.05 -7.94 -4.73
N ARG A 72 -12.25 -8.56 -3.54
CA ARG A 72 -13.43 -8.32 -2.69
C ARG A 72 -13.49 -6.90 -2.15
N ARG A 73 -12.37 -6.32 -1.70
CA ARG A 73 -12.31 -4.90 -1.28
C ARG A 73 -12.60 -3.94 -2.43
N MET A 74 -12.25 -4.33 -3.65
CA MET A 74 -12.55 -3.57 -4.87
C MET A 74 -14.01 -3.74 -5.35
N GLY A 75 -14.81 -4.58 -4.70
CA GLY A 75 -16.21 -4.83 -5.09
C GLY A 75 -16.35 -5.67 -6.35
N ILE A 76 -15.32 -6.45 -6.71
CA ILE A 76 -15.35 -7.35 -7.85
C ILE A 76 -15.99 -8.68 -7.39
N GLU A 77 -17.10 -9.09 -8.01
CA GLU A 77 -17.87 -10.25 -7.57
C GLU A 77 -17.15 -11.59 -7.82
N HIS A 78 -16.44 -11.70 -8.95
CA HIS A 78 -15.70 -12.90 -9.36
C HIS A 78 -14.31 -12.51 -9.85
N SER A 79 -13.34 -13.39 -9.66
CA SER A 79 -11.97 -13.21 -10.16
C SER A 79 -11.97 -12.76 -11.63
N PRO A 80 -11.37 -11.60 -11.97
CA PRO A 80 -11.24 -11.14 -13.35
C PRO A 80 -10.21 -11.95 -14.16
N LEU A 81 -9.57 -12.94 -13.54
CA LEU A 81 -8.57 -13.80 -14.16
C LEU A 81 -9.26 -15.10 -14.62
N ASP A 82 -9.52 -15.21 -15.92
CA ASP A 82 -10.21 -16.37 -16.53
C ASP A 82 -9.56 -17.73 -16.21
N GLY A 83 -8.25 -17.75 -15.91
CA GLY A 83 -7.51 -18.98 -15.60
C GLY A 83 -7.38 -19.30 -14.11
N LEU A 84 -7.86 -18.42 -13.22
CA LEU A 84 -7.66 -18.54 -11.77
C LEU A 84 -8.99 -18.32 -11.05
N PRO A 85 -9.73 -19.40 -10.75
CA PRO A 85 -10.91 -19.32 -9.92
C PRO A 85 -10.47 -18.95 -8.51
N CYS A 86 -10.60 -17.67 -8.21
CA CYS A 86 -10.60 -17.15 -6.87
C CYS A 86 -12.09 -16.96 -6.53
N CYS A 87 -12.56 -17.77 -5.58
CA CYS A 87 -13.94 -18.22 -5.30
C CYS A 87 -14.26 -19.61 -5.89
#